data_AF-A0A6J7PZK2-F1
#
_entry.id   AF-A0A6J7PZK2-F1
#
_cell.length_a   1.000
_cell.length_b   1.000
_cell.length_c   1.000
_cell.angle_alpha   90.00
_cell.angle_beta   90.00
_cell.angle_gamma   90.00
#
_symmetry.space_group_name_H-M   'P 1'
#
loop_
_entity.id
_entity.type
_entity.pdbx_description
1 polymer ?
#
loop_
_entity_poly.entity_id
_entity_poly.type
_entity_poly.pdbx_seq_one_letter_code
_entity_poly.pdbx_strand_id
1 'polypeptide(L)'
;MLFIAVASLVTIFGFIFAAKRRPSKAVMAGICSVGAVAILGAGIWTAAVGERPELAEEGKIFRDEPGHPSERSNCSEEITEADHHASGSLAAKSNTIAQVILRDNKLSVETFGDAASSVVFGRGLTVNIMFKNENPEGEERRLAASYLVNAVDANGKPTTDLAQQIVCTNAIDGGKVQLITINIPKPSAAAPPGQEFKFYVPGIPGAEIPIEVLA
;
A
#
# COMPACT_ATOMS: atom_id res chain seq x y z
N MET A 1 -1.63 15.07 24.11
CA MET A 1 -1.17 15.92 25.25
C MET A 1 0.24 16.47 25.05
N LEU A 2 1.22 15.67 24.59
CA LEU A 2 2.58 16.13 24.28
C LEU A 2 2.63 17.34 23.33
N PHE A 3 1.85 17.31 22.23
CA PHE A 3 1.79 18.41 21.26
C PHE A 3 1.35 19.74 21.87
N ILE A 4 0.37 19.75 22.78
CA ILE A 4 -0.12 20.97 23.43
C ILE A 4 0.94 21.52 24.38
N ALA A 5 1.62 20.64 25.13
CA ALA A 5 2.71 21.03 26.02
C ALA A 5 3.87 21.67 25.23
N VAL A 6 4.30 21.04 24.14
CA VAL A 6 5.37 21.56 23.27
C VAL A 6 4.95 22.89 22.61
N ALA A 7 3.73 22.98 22.08
CA ALA A 7 3.23 24.20 21.46
C ALA A 7 3.15 25.37 22.44
N SER A 8 2.69 25.12 23.67
CA SER A 8 2.63 26.15 24.72
C SER A 8 4.02 26.70 25.06
N LEU A 9 5.03 25.82 25.15
CA LEU A 9 6.40 26.18 25.47
C LEU A 9 7.02 27.02 24.35
N VAL A 10 6.86 26.61 23.09
CA VAL A 10 7.31 27.38 21.92
C VAL A 10 6.65 28.76 21.89
N THR A 11 5.37 28.85 22.23
CA THR A 11 4.62 30.12 22.24
C THR A 11 5.13 31.07 23.33
N ILE A 12 5.40 30.55 24.55
CA ILE A 12 5.97 31.35 25.66
C ILE A 12 7.35 31.88 25.29
N PHE A 13 8.22 31.03 24.74
CA PHE A 13 9.56 31.45 24.30
C PHE A 13 9.50 32.45 23.15
N GLY A 14 8.61 32.24 22.17
CA GLY A 14 8.38 33.16 21.07
C GLY A 14 7.90 34.53 21.54
N PHE A 15 7.02 34.57 22.55
CA PHE A 15 6.51 35.81 23.13
C PHE A 15 7.59 36.61 23.88
N ILE A 16 8.38 35.93 24.74
CA ILE A 16 9.51 36.54 25.46
C ILE A 16 10.53 37.10 24.47
N PHE A 17 10.74 36.40 23.35
CA PHE A 17 11.65 36.82 22.30
C PHE A 17 11.13 38.03 21.51
N ALA A 18 9.85 38.01 21.12
CA ALA A 18 9.19 39.10 20.40
C ALA A 18 9.12 40.40 21.22
N ALA A 19 9.06 40.29 22.56
CA ALA A 19 9.08 41.45 23.46
C ALA A 19 10.44 42.20 23.44
N LYS A 20 11.53 41.58 23.00
CA LYS A 20 12.84 42.24 22.84
C LYS A 20 12.96 42.89 21.46
N ARG A 21 12.70 44.21 21.39
CA ARG A 21 12.79 45.05 20.17
C ARG A 21 14.15 45.03 19.43
N ARG A 22 15.25 44.66 20.09
CA ARG A 22 16.61 44.62 19.50
C ARG A 22 17.40 43.44 20.07
N PRO A 23 17.29 42.24 19.48
CA PRO A 23 18.18 41.12 19.84
C PRO A 23 19.62 41.46 19.43
N SER A 24 20.60 41.09 20.27
CA SER A 24 22.01 41.27 19.92
C SER A 24 22.41 40.29 18.81
N LYS A 25 23.47 40.62 18.05
CA LYS A 25 24.00 39.73 16.98
C LYS A 25 24.32 38.33 17.50
N ALA A 26 24.76 38.21 18.75
CA ALA A 26 25.04 36.92 19.41
C ALA A 26 23.77 36.08 19.65
N VAL A 27 22.66 36.71 20.01
CA VAL A 27 21.38 36.03 20.22
C VAL A 27 20.81 35.52 18.89
N MET A 28 20.93 36.33 17.83
CA MET A 28 20.53 35.91 16.47
C MET A 28 21.38 34.73 15.98
N ALA A 29 22.70 34.79 16.16
CA ALA A 29 23.60 33.69 15.79
C ALA A 29 23.28 32.40 16.55
N GLY A 30 22.96 32.49 17.85
CA GLY A 30 22.57 31.34 18.66
C GLY A 30 21.26 30.67 18.21
N ILE A 31 20.27 31.45 17.78
CA ILE A 31 19.00 30.88 17.29
C ILE A 31 19.19 30.20 15.94
N CYS A 32 19.93 30.82 15.03
CA CYS A 32 20.20 30.22 13.72
C CYS A 32 20.97 28.91 13.85
N SER A 33 21.94 28.82 14.76
CA SER A 33 22.70 27.58 14.97
C SER A 33 21.86 26.48 15.62
N VAL A 34 21.05 26.80 16.66
CA VAL A 34 20.14 25.82 17.28
C VAL A 34 19.08 25.36 16.29
N GLY A 35 18.52 26.26 15.49
CA GLY A 35 17.57 25.92 14.43
C GLY A 35 18.18 25.02 13.37
N ALA A 36 19.41 25.30 12.93
CA ALA A 36 20.12 24.45 11.97
C ALA A 36 20.35 23.04 12.53
N VAL A 37 20.79 22.92 13.79
CA VAL A 37 21.00 21.61 14.44
C VAL A 37 19.68 20.85 14.60
N ALA A 38 18.60 21.54 14.96
CA ALA A 38 17.27 20.93 15.08
C ALA A 38 16.75 20.40 13.74
N ILE A 39 16.93 21.16 12.65
CA ILE A 39 16.55 20.73 11.29
C ILE A 39 17.39 19.53 10.84
N LEU A 40 18.70 19.55 11.07
CA LEU A 40 19.59 18.45 10.73
C LEU A 40 19.24 17.17 11.51
N GLY A 41 19.01 17.29 12.82
CA GLY A 41 18.62 16.16 13.66
C GLY A 41 17.27 15.56 13.27
N ALA A 42 16.27 16.41 13.02
CA ALA A 42 14.96 15.97 12.55
C ALA A 42 15.05 15.29 11.17
N GLY A 43 15.85 15.84 10.25
CA GLY A 43 16.08 15.26 8.92
C GLY A 43 16.67 13.86 8.98
N ILE A 44 17.69 13.64 9.81
CA ILE A 44 18.35 12.34 9.99
C ILE A 44 17.35 11.30 10.55
N TRP A 45 16.54 11.68 11.55
CA TRP A 45 15.53 10.77 12.10
C TRP A 45 14.47 10.39 11.08
N THR A 46 13.99 11.36 10.30
CA THR A 46 13.00 11.09 9.25
C THR A 46 13.56 10.28 8.08
N ALA A 47 14.86 10.41 7.79
CA ALA A 47 15.53 9.59 6.77
C ALA A 47 15.67 8.13 7.23
N ALA A 48 16.01 7.90 8.49
CA ALA A 48 16.16 6.56 9.06
C ALA A 48 14.83 5.77 9.14
N VAL A 49 13.70 6.47 9.34
CA VAL A 49 12.35 5.86 9.32
C VAL A 49 11.79 5.76 7.90
N GLY A 50 12.34 6.52 6.95
CA GLY A 50 11.88 6.57 5.56
C GLY A 50 12.51 5.50 4.67
N GLU A 51 13.78 5.13 4.92
CA GLU A 51 14.36 3.96 4.28
C GLU A 51 13.68 2.72 4.86
N ARG A 52 13.08 1.90 3.97
CA ARG A 52 12.51 0.59 4.28
C ARG A 52 13.50 -0.47 3.82
N PRO A 53 14.62 -0.69 4.54
CA PRO A 53 15.68 -1.59 4.11
C PRO A 53 15.18 -3.03 3.98
N GLU A 54 14.24 -3.44 4.85
CA GLU A 54 13.51 -4.72 4.76
C GLU A 54 12.92 -4.91 3.35
N LEU A 55 12.09 -3.98 2.87
CA LEU A 55 11.48 -4.08 1.53
C LEU A 55 12.47 -3.90 0.36
N ALA A 56 13.64 -3.29 0.58
CA ALA A 56 14.61 -2.91 -0.44
C ALA A 56 15.73 -3.94 -0.67
N GLU A 57 16.18 -4.63 0.39
CA GLU A 57 17.07 -5.80 0.25
C GLU A 57 16.34 -6.95 -0.43
N GLU A 58 15.07 -7.17 -0.07
CA GLU A 58 14.16 -8.09 -0.74
C GLU A 58 14.04 -7.77 -2.23
N GLY A 59 13.80 -6.50 -2.60
CA GLY A 59 13.70 -6.05 -4.00
C GLY A 59 14.92 -6.39 -4.89
N LYS A 60 16.09 -6.65 -4.29
CA LYS A 60 17.32 -7.02 -5.00
C LYS A 60 17.50 -8.53 -5.14
N ILE A 61 17.10 -9.33 -4.14
CA ILE A 61 17.15 -10.81 -4.22
C ILE A 61 16.24 -11.33 -5.35
N PHE A 62 15.15 -10.62 -5.66
CA PHE A 62 14.15 -11.06 -6.65
C PHE A 62 14.51 -10.85 -8.13
N ARG A 63 15.56 -10.09 -8.44
CA ARG A 63 15.85 -9.66 -9.82
C ARG A 63 16.87 -10.54 -10.55
N ASP A 64 17.61 -11.38 -9.82
CA ASP A 64 18.82 -12.03 -10.34
C ASP A 64 18.76 -13.58 -10.43
N GLU A 65 17.71 -14.26 -9.96
CA GLU A 65 17.63 -15.74 -10.06
C GLU A 65 16.43 -16.25 -10.89
N PRO A 66 16.67 -16.88 -12.06
CA PRO A 66 15.63 -17.56 -12.81
C PRO A 66 15.27 -18.89 -12.13
N GLY A 67 14.04 -19.00 -11.62
CA GLY A 67 13.49 -20.28 -11.13
C GLY A 67 13.21 -20.37 -9.63
N HIS A 68 13.26 -19.27 -8.88
CA HIS A 68 12.76 -19.24 -7.50
C HIS A 68 11.37 -18.59 -7.48
N PRO A 69 10.29 -19.35 -7.21
CA PRO A 69 8.97 -18.77 -7.06
C PRO A 69 9.05 -17.79 -5.89
N SER A 70 8.84 -16.51 -6.16
CA SER A 70 8.97 -15.44 -5.18
C SER A 70 8.23 -15.79 -3.88
N GLU A 71 8.84 -15.62 -2.70
CA GLU A 71 8.09 -15.74 -1.44
C GLU A 71 6.97 -14.67 -1.33
N ARG A 72 7.07 -13.57 -2.11
CA ARG A 72 5.94 -12.65 -2.38
C ARG A 72 4.85 -13.19 -3.31
N SER A 73 5.09 -14.28 -4.05
CA SER A 73 4.05 -14.99 -4.82
C SER A 73 3.27 -15.99 -3.99
N ASN A 74 3.64 -16.21 -2.73
CA ASN A 74 2.78 -16.99 -1.85
C ASN A 74 1.65 -16.10 -1.36
N CYS A 75 0.62 -15.94 -2.17
CA CYS A 75 -0.65 -15.34 -1.76
C CYS A 75 -1.43 -16.30 -0.84
N SER A 76 -0.72 -17.04 0.02
CA SER A 76 -1.22 -17.96 1.02
C SER A 76 -1.78 -17.22 2.23
N GLU A 77 -2.47 -17.99 3.06
CA GLU A 77 -2.90 -17.57 4.39
C GLU A 77 -1.74 -17.33 5.36
N GLU A 78 -0.62 -18.05 5.20
CA GLU A 78 0.56 -17.86 6.03
C GLU A 78 1.25 -16.54 5.68
N ILE A 79 1.27 -15.63 6.67
CA ILE A 79 1.93 -14.35 6.55
C ILE A 79 3.35 -14.50 7.08
N THR A 80 4.29 -14.59 6.15
CA THR A 80 5.72 -14.60 6.48
C THR A 80 6.19 -13.21 6.90
N GLU A 81 5.70 -12.17 6.23
CA GLU A 81 6.12 -10.78 6.45
C GLU A 81 4.96 -9.79 6.18
N ALA A 82 4.90 -8.73 6.99
CA ALA A 82 3.89 -7.67 6.94
C ALA A 82 4.51 -6.26 6.96
N ASP A 83 3.90 -5.33 6.20
CA ASP A 83 4.25 -3.91 6.24
C ASP A 83 3.50 -3.22 7.40
N HIS A 84 4.06 -3.33 8.61
CA HIS A 84 3.54 -2.67 9.82
C HIS A 84 3.52 -1.13 9.69
N HIS A 85 4.38 -0.59 8.83
CA HIS A 85 4.49 0.83 8.54
C HIS A 85 3.71 1.24 7.28
N ALA A 86 2.76 0.41 6.83
CA ALA A 86 1.81 0.78 5.80
C ALA A 86 1.07 2.06 6.21
N SER A 87 0.70 2.85 5.21
CA SER A 87 0.09 4.15 5.47
C SER A 87 -1.33 3.98 6.01
N GLY A 88 -1.70 4.74 7.04
CA GLY A 88 -3.10 4.86 7.48
C GLY A 88 -3.96 5.72 6.53
N SER A 89 -3.30 6.45 5.61
CA SER A 89 -3.95 7.25 4.57
C SER A 89 -3.09 7.25 3.31
N LEU A 90 -3.58 6.67 2.22
CA LEU A 90 -2.89 6.80 0.94
C LEU A 90 -3.25 8.16 0.32
N ALA A 91 -2.26 9.03 0.15
CA ALA A 91 -2.36 10.16 -0.77
C ALA A 91 -2.21 9.66 -2.22
N ALA A 92 -3.06 8.72 -2.64
CA ALA A 92 -3.06 8.19 -4.00
C ALA A 92 -3.71 9.24 -4.91
N LYS A 93 -2.92 10.17 -5.44
CA LYS A 93 -3.39 11.29 -6.27
C LYS A 93 -3.72 10.91 -7.72
N SER A 94 -3.44 9.69 -8.18
CA SER A 94 -3.54 9.36 -9.61
C SER A 94 -4.06 7.95 -9.87
N ASN A 95 -5.31 7.88 -10.34
CA ASN A 95 -5.96 6.71 -10.97
C ASN A 95 -6.29 5.50 -10.06
N THR A 96 -6.77 5.73 -8.84
CA THR A 96 -7.46 4.67 -8.08
C THR A 96 -8.87 4.51 -8.64
N ILE A 97 -9.20 3.34 -9.18
CA ILE A 97 -10.53 3.08 -9.77
C ILE A 97 -11.54 2.57 -8.74
N ALA A 98 -11.07 1.87 -7.70
CA ALA A 98 -11.90 1.31 -6.65
C ALA A 98 -11.12 1.18 -5.34
N GLN A 99 -11.86 1.14 -4.24
CA GLN A 99 -11.38 0.83 -2.91
C GLN A 99 -12.02 -0.49 -2.46
N VAL A 100 -11.19 -1.44 -2.04
CA VAL A 100 -11.60 -2.72 -1.47
C VAL A 100 -11.34 -2.66 0.03
N ILE A 101 -12.38 -2.81 0.84
CA ILE A 101 -12.34 -2.64 2.29
C ILE A 101 -12.65 -3.97 2.94
N LEU A 102 -11.74 -4.45 3.78
CA LEU A 102 -11.96 -5.58 4.68
C LEU A 102 -12.40 -5.06 6.04
N ARG A 103 -13.64 -5.34 6.44
CA ARG A 103 -14.19 -4.99 7.76
C ARG A 103 -14.97 -6.18 8.31
N ASP A 104 -14.72 -6.54 9.56
CA ASP A 104 -15.36 -7.69 10.22
C ASP A 104 -15.23 -8.99 9.40
N ASN A 105 -14.05 -9.20 8.79
CA ASN A 105 -13.77 -10.32 7.88
C ASN A 105 -14.68 -10.40 6.64
N LYS A 106 -15.28 -9.29 6.22
CA LYS A 106 -16.05 -9.18 4.98
C LYS A 106 -15.40 -8.18 4.05
N LEU A 107 -15.27 -8.57 2.78
CA LEU A 107 -14.87 -7.63 1.73
C LEU A 107 -16.09 -6.83 1.27
N SER A 108 -15.84 -5.55 1.04
CA SER A 108 -16.74 -4.64 0.36
C SER A 108 -15.93 -3.82 -0.64
N VAL A 109 -16.60 -3.31 -1.66
CA VAL A 109 -15.98 -2.44 -2.66
C VAL A 109 -16.72 -1.12 -2.73
N GLU A 110 -15.96 -0.05 -2.79
CA GLU A 110 -16.44 1.31 -3.03
C GLU A 110 -15.79 1.85 -4.31
N THR A 111 -16.60 2.40 -5.20
CA THR A 111 -16.15 3.04 -6.44
C THR A 111 -16.60 4.50 -6.39
N PHE A 112 -15.66 5.43 -6.39
CA PHE A 112 -15.91 6.88 -6.21
C PHE A 112 -16.74 7.25 -4.96
N GLY A 113 -16.66 6.44 -3.90
CA GLY A 113 -17.37 6.65 -2.63
C GLY A 113 -18.75 6.00 -2.55
N ASP A 114 -19.20 5.34 -3.62
CA ASP A 114 -20.44 4.57 -3.64
C ASP A 114 -20.16 3.08 -3.52
N ALA A 115 -21.01 2.36 -2.76
CA ALA A 115 -20.93 0.92 -2.66
C ALA A 115 -21.17 0.26 -4.03
N ALA A 116 -20.32 -0.70 -4.38
CA ALA A 116 -20.44 -1.50 -5.58
C ALA A 116 -20.47 -3.00 -5.25
N SER A 117 -20.93 -3.81 -6.20
CA SER A 117 -20.93 -5.28 -6.08
C SER A 117 -19.68 -5.94 -6.66
N SER A 118 -18.98 -5.22 -7.54
CA SER A 118 -17.83 -5.72 -8.30
C SER A 118 -16.86 -4.58 -8.63
N VAL A 119 -15.63 -4.93 -8.99
CA VAL A 119 -14.65 -3.99 -9.53
C VAL A 119 -14.68 -4.10 -11.05
N VAL A 120 -15.05 -3.02 -11.75
CA VAL A 120 -15.25 -3.02 -13.20
C VAL A 120 -14.20 -2.15 -13.89
N PHE A 121 -13.51 -2.68 -14.91
CA PHE A 121 -12.60 -1.89 -15.75
C PHE A 121 -12.37 -2.53 -17.13
N GLY A 122 -11.83 -1.74 -18.07
CA GLY A 122 -11.49 -2.20 -19.42
C GLY A 122 -10.25 -3.09 -19.45
N ARG A 123 -10.25 -4.10 -20.31
CA ARG A 123 -9.11 -4.98 -20.58
C ARG A 123 -7.86 -4.20 -20.98
N GLY A 124 -6.72 -4.65 -20.49
CA GLY A 124 -5.41 -4.06 -20.80
C GLY A 124 -5.16 -2.70 -20.15
N LEU A 125 -6.12 -2.16 -19.38
CA LEU A 125 -5.89 -0.99 -18.56
C LEU A 125 -5.09 -1.37 -17.32
N THR A 126 -4.03 -0.60 -17.06
CA THR A 126 -3.34 -0.64 -15.77
C THR A 126 -4.13 0.17 -14.77
N VAL A 127 -4.73 -0.51 -13.80
CA VAL A 127 -5.58 0.11 -12.78
C VAL A 127 -4.94 -0.04 -11.40
N ASN A 128 -5.16 0.97 -10.57
CA ASN A 128 -4.77 0.91 -9.16
C ASN A 128 -6.02 0.69 -8.31
N ILE A 129 -5.98 -0.30 -7.43
CA ILE A 129 -7.02 -0.59 -6.45
C ILE A 129 -6.44 -0.38 -5.07
N MET A 130 -7.20 0.29 -4.22
CA MET A 130 -6.79 0.55 -2.84
C MET A 130 -7.37 -0.52 -1.92
N PHE A 131 -6.52 -1.30 -1.27
CA PHE A 131 -6.91 -2.23 -0.21
C PHE A 131 -6.83 -1.54 1.15
N LYS A 132 -7.92 -1.54 1.91
CA LYS A 132 -7.98 -1.04 3.28
C LYS A 132 -8.34 -2.19 4.23
N ASN A 133 -7.46 -2.44 5.19
CA ASN A 133 -7.75 -3.38 6.28
C ASN A 133 -8.32 -2.59 7.46
N GLU A 134 -9.60 -2.80 7.78
CA GLU A 134 -10.29 -2.16 8.93
C GLU A 134 -10.60 -3.15 10.06
N ASN A 135 -10.03 -4.35 10.00
CA ASN A 135 -10.03 -5.23 11.16
C ASN A 135 -9.22 -4.61 12.32
N PRO A 136 -9.38 -5.14 13.55
CA PRO A 136 -8.61 -4.66 14.71
C PRO A 136 -7.09 -4.63 14.47
N GLU A 137 -6.41 -3.71 15.14
CA GLU A 137 -4.93 -3.62 15.11
C GLU A 137 -4.31 -4.98 15.50
N GLY A 138 -3.30 -5.42 14.75
CA GLY A 138 -2.65 -6.73 14.91
C GLY A 138 -3.23 -7.86 14.06
N GLU A 139 -4.37 -7.66 13.39
CA GLU A 139 -4.84 -8.59 12.35
C GLU A 139 -4.25 -8.24 10.99
N GLU A 140 -3.12 -8.85 10.67
CA GLU A 140 -2.46 -8.69 9.38
C GLU A 140 -3.24 -9.39 8.27
N ARG A 141 -3.52 -8.67 7.18
CA ARG A 141 -4.24 -9.21 6.03
C ARG A 141 -3.63 -8.71 4.72
N ARG A 142 -3.72 -9.52 3.67
CA ARG A 142 -3.34 -9.18 2.30
C ARG A 142 -4.52 -9.35 1.36
N LEU A 143 -4.59 -8.54 0.32
CA LEU A 143 -5.55 -8.71 -0.76
C LEU A 143 -4.89 -9.48 -1.90
N ALA A 144 -5.52 -10.56 -2.35
CA ALA A 144 -5.11 -11.32 -3.52
C ALA A 144 -6.10 -11.10 -4.66
N ALA A 145 -5.59 -11.06 -5.88
CA ALA A 145 -6.32 -10.98 -7.13
C ALA A 145 -6.02 -12.24 -7.93
N SER A 146 -7.07 -12.98 -8.32
CA SER A 146 -6.96 -14.12 -9.23
C SER A 146 -7.60 -13.77 -10.57
N TYR A 147 -6.87 -13.97 -11.66
CA TYR A 147 -7.35 -13.71 -13.02
C TYR A 147 -6.60 -14.58 -14.04
N LEU A 148 -7.04 -14.56 -15.30
CA LEU A 148 -6.43 -15.36 -16.37
C LEU A 148 -5.52 -14.52 -17.27
N VAL A 149 -4.41 -15.13 -17.67
CA VAL A 149 -3.48 -14.63 -18.68
C VAL A 149 -3.18 -15.72 -19.71
N ASN A 150 -2.49 -15.36 -20.80
CA ASN A 150 -1.95 -16.39 -21.69
C ASN A 150 -0.87 -17.17 -20.93
N ALA A 151 -0.90 -18.50 -21.04
CA ALA A 151 0.21 -19.32 -20.59
C ALA A 151 1.48 -18.96 -21.40
N VAL A 152 2.64 -19.28 -20.85
CA VAL A 152 3.93 -19.06 -21.52
C VAL A 152 4.57 -20.39 -21.86
N ASP A 153 5.18 -20.48 -23.04
CA ASP A 153 5.96 -21.66 -23.44
C ASP A 153 7.32 -21.72 -22.70
N ALA A 154 8.09 -22.78 -22.94
CA ALA A 154 9.42 -22.95 -22.36
C ALA A 154 10.43 -21.83 -22.73
N ASN A 155 10.10 -21.00 -23.73
CA ASN A 155 10.91 -19.87 -24.18
C ASN A 155 10.32 -18.52 -23.72
N GLY A 156 9.30 -18.52 -22.84
CA GLY A 156 8.65 -17.32 -22.32
C GLY A 156 7.71 -16.62 -23.30
N LYS A 157 7.34 -17.26 -24.42
CA LYS A 157 6.39 -16.69 -25.38
C LYS A 157 4.95 -17.02 -25.00
N PRO A 158 4.03 -16.06 -25.08
CA PRO A 158 2.63 -16.30 -24.77
C PRO A 158 2.02 -17.31 -25.77
N THR A 159 1.38 -18.34 -25.24
CA THR A 159 0.62 -19.33 -26.00
C THR A 159 -0.85 -18.94 -26.10
N THR A 160 -1.64 -19.76 -26.78
CA THR A 160 -3.11 -19.59 -26.86
C THR A 160 -3.84 -20.16 -25.65
N ASP A 161 -3.14 -20.95 -24.82
CA ASP A 161 -3.69 -21.52 -23.60
C ASP A 161 -3.82 -20.45 -22.52
N LEU A 162 -4.75 -20.67 -21.58
CA LEU A 162 -4.97 -19.77 -20.45
C LEU A 162 -4.31 -20.35 -19.19
N ALA A 163 -3.64 -19.49 -18.44
CA ALA A 163 -3.07 -19.80 -17.13
C ALA A 163 -3.68 -18.87 -16.08
N GLN A 164 -3.92 -19.43 -14.89
CA GLN A 164 -4.34 -18.65 -13.73
C GLN A 164 -3.14 -17.91 -13.15
N GLN A 165 -3.28 -16.60 -13.02
CA GLN A 165 -2.34 -15.73 -12.36
C GLN A 165 -2.94 -15.24 -11.04
N ILE A 166 -2.13 -15.28 -9.99
CA ILE A 166 -2.48 -14.74 -8.67
C ILE A 166 -1.44 -13.67 -8.34
N VAL A 167 -1.93 -12.48 -7.99
CA VAL A 167 -1.10 -11.35 -7.54
C VAL A 167 -1.68 -10.82 -6.24
N CYS A 168 -0.84 -10.54 -5.24
CA CYS A 168 -1.31 -10.02 -3.96
C CYS A 168 -0.55 -8.77 -3.51
N THR A 169 -1.13 -8.05 -2.56
CA THR A 169 -0.44 -7.03 -1.78
C THR A 169 0.49 -7.67 -0.75
N ASN A 170 1.35 -6.87 -0.12
CA ASN A 170 1.95 -7.29 1.15
C ASN A 170 0.84 -7.42 2.21
N ALA A 171 1.12 -8.15 3.28
CA ALA A 171 0.25 -8.11 4.45
C ALA A 171 0.36 -6.75 5.14
N ILE A 172 -0.76 -6.22 5.62
CA ILE A 172 -0.82 -4.94 6.34
C ILE A 172 -1.65 -5.11 7.61
N ASP A 173 -1.25 -4.38 8.66
CA ASP A 173 -1.98 -4.33 9.92
C ASP A 173 -3.39 -3.74 9.78
N GLY A 174 -4.24 -4.04 10.75
CA GLY A 174 -5.53 -3.37 10.93
C GLY A 174 -5.39 -1.84 10.98
N GLY A 175 -6.30 -1.13 10.33
CA GLY A 175 -6.29 0.33 10.18
C GLY A 175 -5.36 0.87 9.08
N LYS A 176 -4.66 -0.01 8.34
CA LYS A 176 -3.71 0.39 7.29
C LYS A 176 -4.29 0.23 5.89
N VAL A 177 -3.57 0.83 4.93
CA VAL A 177 -3.97 0.86 3.52
C VAL A 177 -2.77 0.56 2.61
N GLN A 178 -3.00 -0.25 1.58
CA GLN A 178 -2.02 -0.55 0.53
C GLN A 178 -2.64 -0.48 -0.86
N LEU A 179 -1.81 -0.21 -1.87
CA LEU A 179 -2.22 -0.20 -3.27
C LEU A 179 -1.85 -1.53 -3.94
N ILE A 180 -2.76 -2.09 -4.73
CA ILE A 180 -2.46 -3.13 -5.71
C ILE A 180 -2.61 -2.55 -7.11
N THR A 181 -1.61 -2.78 -7.96
CA THR A 181 -1.63 -2.37 -9.37
C THR A 181 -1.73 -3.62 -10.22
N ILE A 182 -2.78 -3.71 -11.04
CA ILE A 182 -3.01 -4.86 -11.91
C ILE A 182 -3.24 -4.43 -13.35
N ASN A 183 -2.84 -5.29 -14.28
CA ASN A 183 -3.16 -5.19 -15.70
C ASN A 183 -3.70 -6.53 -16.15
N ILE A 184 -4.99 -6.60 -16.48
CA ILE A 184 -5.64 -7.85 -16.89
C ILE A 184 -5.83 -7.82 -18.41
N PRO A 185 -5.10 -8.67 -19.17
CA PRO A 185 -5.12 -8.67 -20.63
C PRO A 185 -6.28 -9.48 -21.23
N LYS A 186 -7.10 -10.15 -20.41
CA LYS A 186 -8.26 -10.94 -20.84
C LYS A 186 -9.56 -10.36 -20.29
N PRO A 187 -10.65 -10.38 -21.06
CA PRO A 187 -11.95 -10.00 -20.53
C PRO A 187 -12.47 -11.08 -19.58
N SER A 188 -13.29 -10.71 -18.60
CA SER A 188 -13.90 -11.68 -17.67
C SER A 188 -14.82 -12.67 -18.39
N ALA A 189 -15.41 -12.26 -19.53
CA ALA A 189 -16.20 -13.14 -20.39
C ALA A 189 -15.39 -14.30 -21.02
N ALA A 190 -14.06 -14.24 -21.02
CA ALA A 190 -13.21 -15.33 -21.49
C ALA A 190 -12.90 -16.36 -20.39
N ALA A 191 -13.33 -16.12 -19.14
CA ALA A 191 -13.10 -17.03 -18.03
C ALA A 191 -14.02 -18.27 -18.13
N PRO A 192 -13.47 -19.49 -18.12
CA PRO A 192 -14.28 -20.70 -17.96
C PRO A 192 -15.01 -20.71 -16.61
N PRO A 193 -16.16 -21.42 -16.50
CA PRO A 193 -16.84 -21.62 -15.22
C PRO A 193 -15.87 -22.20 -14.17
N GLY A 194 -15.82 -21.56 -13.00
CA GLY A 194 -14.90 -21.94 -11.91
C GLY A 194 -13.51 -21.30 -11.94
N GLN A 195 -13.20 -20.48 -12.96
CA GLN A 195 -11.97 -19.68 -13.04
C GLN A 195 -12.27 -18.17 -13.18
N GLU A 196 -13.32 -17.74 -12.49
CA GLU A 196 -13.77 -16.34 -12.49
C GLU A 196 -12.73 -15.43 -11.86
N PHE A 197 -12.68 -14.18 -12.36
CA PHE A 197 -11.74 -13.22 -11.83
C PHE A 197 -12.28 -12.67 -10.52
N LYS A 198 -11.44 -12.66 -9.49
CA LYS A 198 -11.87 -12.24 -8.15
C LYS A 198 -10.73 -11.64 -7.33
N PHE A 199 -11.11 -10.69 -6.49
CA PHE A 199 -10.35 -10.32 -5.31
C PHE A 199 -10.76 -11.21 -4.15
N TYR A 200 -9.82 -11.63 -3.33
CA TYR A 200 -10.10 -12.39 -2.12
C TYR A 200 -9.04 -12.15 -1.05
N VAL A 201 -9.39 -12.42 0.20
CA VAL A 201 -8.43 -12.40 1.33
C VAL A 201 -8.08 -13.85 1.70
N PRO A 202 -6.80 -14.26 1.57
CA PRO A 202 -6.37 -15.59 2.00
C PRO A 202 -6.71 -15.84 3.49
N GLY A 203 -7.19 -17.04 3.80
CA GLY A 203 -7.55 -17.45 5.17
C GLY A 203 -8.90 -16.93 5.68
N ILE A 204 -9.68 -16.19 4.88
CA ILE A 204 -11.03 -15.77 5.24
C ILE A 204 -12.05 -16.34 4.24
N PRO A 205 -12.80 -17.39 4.61
CA PRO A 205 -13.85 -17.93 3.77
C PRO A 205 -14.94 -16.90 3.48
N GLY A 206 -15.29 -16.70 2.21
CA GLY A 206 -16.37 -15.79 1.79
C GLY A 206 -15.97 -14.32 1.69
N ALA A 207 -14.73 -13.95 1.99
CA ALA A 207 -14.18 -12.63 1.72
C ALA A 207 -13.71 -12.55 0.27
N GLU A 208 -14.66 -12.52 -0.67
CA GLU A 208 -14.40 -12.46 -2.11
C GLU A 208 -15.24 -11.36 -2.79
N ILE A 209 -14.66 -10.69 -3.78
CA ILE A 209 -15.34 -9.70 -4.63
C ILE A 209 -15.04 -10.01 -6.10
N PRO A 210 -16.05 -10.08 -6.97
CA PRO A 210 -15.84 -10.34 -8.40
C PRO A 210 -15.14 -9.17 -9.10
N ILE A 211 -14.33 -9.52 -10.10
CA ILE A 211 -13.66 -8.58 -11.00
C ILE A 211 -14.29 -8.72 -12.39
N GLU A 212 -14.81 -7.64 -12.92
CA GLU A 212 -15.42 -7.60 -14.24
C GLU A 212 -14.52 -6.82 -15.20
N VAL A 213 -13.93 -7.55 -16.16
CA VAL A 213 -13.04 -6.96 -17.15
C VAL A 213 -13.76 -6.89 -18.49
N LEU A 214 -14.08 -5.68 -18.92
CA LEU A 214 -14.77 -5.40 -20.18
C LEU A 214 -13.82 -5.62 -21.37
N ALA A 215 -14.35 -6.12 -22.48
CA ALA A 215 -13.58 -6.52 -23.67
C ALA A 215 -12.89 -5.36 -24.41
#